data_AF-A0A354B3X8-F1
#
_entry.id   AF-A0A354B3X8-F1
#
_cell.length_a   1.000
_cell.length_b   1.000
_cell.length_c   1.000
_cell.angle_alpha   90.00
_cell.angle_beta   90.00
_cell.angle_gamma   90.00
#
_symmetry.space_group_name_H-M   'P 1'
#
loop_
_entity.id
_entity.type
_entity.pdbx_description
1 polymer ?
#
loop_
_entity_poly.entity_id
_entity_poly.type
_entity_poly.pdbx_seq_one_letter_code
_entity_poly.pdbx_strand_id
1 'polypeptide(L)'
;MIKAIASPINENSQVETIQNLQSALLLLLRPLEDQQNNLEGLLDDQREGRYGGITKEVVAVFQSRSELTVTGYVDQPTADALNRLLQELTAIEESSRWSIQGQITDTLQRGLPEYLVLVSEYDLDAITQIAESRSNADGRFEFTFVYSERLRDQDRPTAPDLIFSLFDPNGAETKISAIFLIDNQQESNVPRLADSNEAPIVLMNASQNLKIRISVALSQRPITEFEDLIARLTPFMGQM
;
A
#
# COMPACT_ATOMS: atom_id res chain seq x y z
N MET A 1 3.27 11.82 12.72
CA MET A 1 2.84 10.56 13.35
C MET A 1 2.07 10.93 14.61
N ILE A 2 0.85 10.42 14.78
CA ILE A 2 0.01 10.72 15.95
C ILE A 2 0.61 9.99 17.16
N LYS A 3 0.88 10.74 18.24
CA LYS A 3 1.32 10.21 19.54
C LYS A 3 0.08 9.94 20.41
N ALA A 4 0.25 9.15 21.47
CA ALA A 4 -0.79 8.96 22.48
C ALA A 4 -1.30 10.32 23.01
N ILE A 5 -2.62 10.46 23.11
CA ILE A 5 -3.27 11.65 23.64
C ILE A 5 -3.08 11.69 25.14
N ALA A 6 -2.41 12.74 25.65
CA ALA A 6 -2.19 12.95 27.07
C ALA A 6 -3.20 13.96 27.62
N SER A 7 -3.78 13.69 28.79
CA SER A 7 -4.65 14.63 29.49
C SER A 7 -3.85 15.51 30.48
N PRO A 8 -4.32 16.72 30.82
CA PRO A 8 -5.45 17.44 30.23
C PRO A 8 -5.06 18.20 28.95
N ILE A 9 -6.01 18.34 28.00
CA ILE A 9 -5.87 19.23 26.83
C ILE A 9 -6.99 20.27 26.80
N ASN A 10 -6.61 21.54 26.70
CA ASN A 10 -7.49 22.71 26.58
C ASN A 10 -6.76 23.87 25.85
N GLU A 11 -7.36 25.06 25.83
CA GLU A 11 -6.81 26.28 25.22
C GLU A 11 -5.44 26.74 25.72
N ASN A 12 -5.02 26.31 26.91
CA ASN A 12 -3.73 26.66 27.49
C ASN A 12 -2.65 25.59 27.27
N SER A 13 -2.99 24.48 26.62
CA SER A 13 -2.04 23.42 26.31
C SER A 13 -1.01 23.85 25.27
N GLN A 14 0.12 23.15 25.23
CA GLN A 14 1.16 23.42 24.24
C GLN A 14 0.64 23.16 22.82
N VAL A 15 1.09 23.97 21.85
CA VAL A 15 0.70 23.89 20.44
C VAL A 15 0.92 22.47 19.89
N GLU A 16 2.04 21.82 20.19
CA GLU A 16 2.31 20.45 19.73
C GLU A 16 1.28 19.45 20.27
N THR A 17 0.90 19.58 21.55
CA THR A 17 -0.12 18.74 22.19
C THR A 17 -1.49 18.92 21.53
N ILE A 18 -1.86 20.17 21.24
CA ILE A 18 -3.13 20.52 20.57
C ILE A 18 -3.14 19.97 19.14
N GLN A 19 -2.05 20.16 18.38
CA GLN A 19 -1.94 19.66 17.01
C GLN A 19 -1.95 18.14 16.93
N ASN A 20 -1.37 17.45 17.93
CA ASN A 20 -1.44 16.00 18.03
C ASN A 20 -2.88 15.52 18.23
N LEU A 21 -3.65 16.16 19.14
CA LEU A 21 -5.07 15.90 19.32
C LEU A 21 -5.87 16.15 18.04
N GLN A 22 -5.67 17.30 17.38
CA GLN A 22 -6.41 17.63 16.17
C GLN A 22 -6.09 16.66 15.02
N SER A 23 -4.84 16.21 14.91
CA SER A 23 -4.46 15.16 13.95
C SER A 23 -5.20 13.85 14.21
N ALA A 24 -5.35 13.47 15.48
CA ALA A 24 -6.15 12.31 15.87
C ALA A 24 -7.64 12.48 15.54
N LEU A 25 -8.22 13.62 15.90
CA LEU A 25 -9.63 13.91 15.60
C LEU A 25 -9.91 13.92 14.10
N LEU A 26 -9.01 14.48 13.29
CA LEU A 26 -9.12 14.42 11.82
C LEU A 26 -9.10 12.98 11.31
N LEU A 27 -8.26 12.11 11.87
CA LEU A 27 -8.23 10.69 11.49
C LEU A 27 -9.56 10.00 11.82
N LEU A 28 -10.14 10.27 12.99
CA LEU A 28 -11.42 9.70 13.43
C LEU A 28 -12.62 10.20 12.64
N LEU A 29 -12.59 11.46 12.18
CA LEU A 29 -13.71 12.11 11.50
C LEU A 29 -13.75 11.87 9.99
N ARG A 30 -12.61 11.60 9.34
CA ARG A 30 -12.53 11.42 7.87
C ARG A 30 -13.49 10.38 7.30
N PRO A 31 -13.74 9.22 7.94
CA PRO A 31 -14.68 8.23 7.41
C PRO A 31 -16.15 8.65 7.50
N LEU A 32 -16.47 9.75 8.19
CA LEU A 32 -17.83 10.18 8.47
C LEU A 32 -18.27 11.26 7.48
N GLU A 33 -19.08 10.90 6.48
CA GLU A 33 -19.56 11.82 5.43
C GLU A 33 -20.34 13.03 5.99
N ASP A 34 -20.97 12.90 7.16
CA ASP A 34 -21.77 13.95 7.79
C ASP A 34 -20.94 15.01 8.55
N GLN A 35 -19.61 14.85 8.62
CA GLN A 35 -18.71 15.71 9.42
C GLN A 35 -17.87 16.70 8.59
N GLN A 36 -18.19 16.89 7.31
CA GLN A 36 -17.36 17.67 6.39
C GLN A 36 -17.10 19.12 6.85
N ASN A 37 -18.10 19.81 7.39
CA ASN A 37 -17.94 21.17 7.94
C ASN A 37 -17.01 21.19 9.18
N ASN A 38 -17.07 20.15 10.00
CA ASN A 38 -16.20 20.01 11.18
C ASN A 38 -14.76 19.71 10.77
N LEU A 39 -14.53 18.99 9.67
CA LEU A 39 -13.20 18.73 9.13
C LEU A 39 -12.51 20.03 8.68
N GLU A 40 -13.20 20.88 7.92
CA GLU A 40 -12.63 22.15 7.44
C GLU A 40 -12.29 23.09 8.62
N GLY A 41 -13.23 23.27 9.55
CA GLY A 41 -13.00 24.13 10.72
C GLY A 41 -11.89 23.60 11.65
N LEU A 42 -11.74 22.28 11.77
CA LEU A 42 -10.68 21.66 12.57
C LEU A 42 -9.30 21.82 11.91
N LEU A 43 -9.23 21.78 10.57
CA LEU A 43 -8.01 22.07 9.82
C LEU A 43 -7.58 23.53 9.99
N ASP A 44 -8.53 24.46 10.06
CA ASP A 44 -8.26 25.87 10.32
C ASP A 44 -7.70 26.09 11.73
N ASP A 45 -8.36 25.55 12.76
CA ASP A 45 -7.86 25.59 14.14
C ASP A 45 -6.46 24.97 14.27
N GLN A 46 -6.19 23.89 13.52
CA GLN A 46 -4.87 23.24 13.49
C GLN A 46 -3.80 24.10 12.82
N ARG A 47 -4.13 24.77 11.70
CA ARG A 47 -3.22 25.68 10.99
C ARG A 47 -2.82 26.86 11.87
N GLU A 48 -3.73 27.32 12.71
CA GLU A 48 -3.51 28.40 13.67
C GLU A 48 -2.90 27.90 14.99
N GLY A 49 -2.73 26.59 15.15
CA GLY A 49 -2.07 25.98 16.31
C GLY A 49 -2.82 26.18 17.63
N ARG A 50 -4.14 26.37 17.58
CA ARG A 50 -4.96 26.72 18.75
C ARG A 50 -6.04 25.69 19.01
N TYR A 51 -6.43 25.57 20.28
CA TYR A 51 -7.63 24.83 20.68
C TYR A 51 -8.84 25.76 20.51
N GLY A 52 -9.31 25.90 19.27
CA GLY A 52 -10.40 26.83 18.94
C GLY A 52 -11.79 26.27 19.22
N GLY A 53 -12.80 27.03 18.82
CA GLY A 53 -14.20 26.68 19.03
C GLY A 53 -14.59 25.37 18.35
N ILE A 54 -14.06 25.13 17.14
CA ILE A 54 -14.33 23.89 16.40
C ILE A 54 -13.64 22.71 17.07
N THR A 55 -12.40 22.86 17.52
CA THR A 55 -11.71 21.81 18.29
C THR A 55 -12.51 21.43 19.54
N LYS A 56 -13.00 22.44 20.28
CA LYS A 56 -13.83 22.23 21.48
C LYS A 56 -15.17 21.54 21.16
N GLU A 57 -15.82 21.94 20.07
CA GLU A 57 -17.08 21.34 19.61
C GLU A 57 -16.89 19.89 19.20
N VAL A 58 -15.85 19.58 18.41
CA VAL A 58 -15.55 18.21 18.00
C VAL A 58 -15.28 17.31 19.20
N VAL A 59 -14.51 17.79 20.20
CA VAL A 59 -14.29 17.05 21.44
C VAL A 59 -15.60 16.86 22.22
N ALA A 60 -16.47 17.86 22.27
CA ALA A 60 -17.77 17.76 22.92
C ALA A 60 -18.68 16.72 22.23
N VAL A 61 -18.71 16.70 20.89
CA VAL A 61 -19.44 15.70 20.10
C VAL A 61 -18.89 14.31 20.38
N PHE A 62 -17.57 14.15 20.38
CA PHE A 62 -16.90 12.90 20.71
C PHE A 62 -17.28 12.39 22.11
N GLN A 63 -17.21 13.25 23.12
CA GLN A 63 -17.59 12.94 24.50
C GLN A 63 -19.05 12.48 24.58
N SER A 64 -19.96 13.20 23.93
CA SER A 64 -21.38 12.86 23.89
C SER A 64 -21.62 11.47 23.28
N ARG A 65 -20.98 11.19 22.13
CA ARG A 65 -21.08 9.88 21.46
C ARG A 65 -20.44 8.74 22.25
N SER A 66 -19.46 9.05 23.09
CA SER A 66 -18.75 8.09 23.95
C SER A 66 -19.38 7.97 25.34
N GLU A 67 -20.55 8.57 25.57
CA GLU A 67 -21.25 8.59 26.86
C GLU A 67 -20.42 9.17 28.01
N LEU A 68 -19.55 10.12 27.71
CA LEU A 68 -18.70 10.85 28.66
C LEU A 68 -19.33 12.20 29.04
N THR A 69 -18.85 12.78 30.14
CA THR A 69 -19.20 14.15 30.51
C THR A 69 -18.76 15.13 29.44
N VAL A 70 -19.71 15.85 28.85
CA VAL A 70 -19.45 16.82 27.79
C VAL A 70 -18.89 18.10 28.39
N THR A 71 -17.59 18.30 28.26
CA THR A 71 -16.87 19.52 28.70
C THR A 71 -16.26 20.28 27.52
N GLY A 72 -16.06 19.60 26.38
CA GLY A 72 -15.29 20.09 25.26
C GLY A 72 -13.78 20.14 25.53
N TYR A 73 -13.31 19.65 26.67
CA TYR A 73 -11.90 19.53 27.04
C TYR A 73 -11.49 18.08 27.16
N VAL A 74 -10.25 17.76 26.84
CA VAL A 74 -9.76 16.39 26.96
C VAL A 74 -9.28 16.16 28.39
N ASP A 75 -10.14 15.56 29.21
CA ASP A 75 -9.79 15.01 30.52
C ASP A 75 -9.28 13.55 30.39
N GLN A 76 -8.95 12.92 31.51
CA GLN A 76 -8.41 11.56 31.49
C GLN A 76 -9.36 10.54 30.83
N PRO A 77 -10.66 10.46 31.19
CA PRO A 77 -11.60 9.58 30.49
C PRO A 77 -11.68 9.83 28.98
N THR A 78 -11.67 11.10 28.56
CA THR A 78 -11.70 11.45 27.14
C THR A 78 -10.43 11.01 26.41
N ALA A 79 -9.25 11.23 27.02
CA ALA A 79 -7.98 10.78 26.46
C ALA A 79 -7.93 9.25 26.32
N ASP A 80 -8.39 8.51 27.34
CA ASP A 80 -8.43 7.06 27.33
C ASP A 80 -9.35 6.52 26.22
N ALA A 81 -10.51 7.13 26.03
CA ALA A 81 -11.45 6.77 24.97
C ALA A 81 -10.87 7.07 23.57
N LEU A 82 -10.27 8.24 23.37
CA LEU A 82 -9.60 8.60 22.11
C LEU A 82 -8.47 7.62 21.78
N ASN A 83 -7.60 7.33 22.75
CA ASN A 83 -6.48 6.41 22.56
C ASN A 83 -6.95 5.00 22.22
N ARG A 84 -8.04 4.53 22.83
CA ARG A 84 -8.62 3.21 22.51
C ARG A 84 -9.09 3.14 21.07
N LEU A 85 -9.85 4.13 20.60
CA LEU A 85 -10.33 4.16 19.21
C LEU A 85 -9.19 4.32 18.20
N LEU A 86 -8.18 5.12 18.53
CA LEU A 86 -6.96 5.21 17.71
C LEU A 86 -6.24 3.86 17.64
N GLN A 87 -6.13 3.15 18.75
CA GLN A 87 -5.56 1.81 18.79
C GLN A 87 -6.37 0.83 17.94
N GLU A 88 -7.70 0.82 18.08
CA GLU A 88 -8.59 -0.03 17.28
C GLU A 88 -8.44 0.26 15.77
N LEU A 89 -8.42 1.53 15.36
CA LEU A 89 -8.18 1.91 13.97
C LEU A 89 -6.82 1.48 13.46
N THR A 90 -5.76 1.70 14.24
CA THR A 90 -4.43 1.23 13.84
C THR A 90 -4.38 -0.30 13.76
N ALA A 91 -5.01 -1.02 14.69
CA ALA A 91 -5.07 -2.47 14.65
C ALA A 91 -5.86 -3.00 13.44
N ILE A 92 -6.91 -2.29 13.01
CA ILE A 92 -7.63 -2.58 11.77
C ILE A 92 -6.73 -2.33 10.55
N GLU A 93 -5.99 -1.23 10.52
CA GLU A 93 -5.02 -0.94 9.45
C GLU A 93 -3.89 -1.98 9.39
N GLU A 94 -3.39 -2.43 10.53
CA GLU A 94 -2.36 -3.47 10.63
C GLU A 94 -2.88 -4.84 10.21
N SER A 95 -4.07 -5.23 10.69
CA SER A 95 -4.72 -6.49 10.30
C SER A 95 -5.19 -6.48 8.84
N SER A 96 -5.36 -5.30 8.24
CA SER A 96 -5.67 -5.12 6.82
C SER A 96 -4.42 -4.80 5.98
N ARG A 97 -3.21 -4.96 6.53
CA ARG A 97 -1.95 -4.71 5.82
C ARG A 97 -1.50 -5.94 5.06
N TRP A 98 -1.40 -5.81 3.75
CA TRP A 98 -0.97 -6.83 2.83
C TRP A 98 0.52 -6.68 2.57
N SER A 99 1.21 -7.81 2.46
CA SER A 99 2.62 -7.88 2.08
C SER A 99 2.78 -8.81 0.89
N ILE A 100 3.41 -8.32 -0.16
CA ILE A 100 3.76 -9.11 -1.34
C ILE A 100 5.26 -9.03 -1.50
N GLN A 101 5.93 -10.17 -1.38
CA GLN A 101 7.35 -10.32 -1.66
C GLN A 101 7.50 -11.07 -2.97
N GLY A 102 8.27 -10.52 -3.89
CA GLY A 102 8.39 -11.11 -5.21
C GLY A 102 9.81 -11.13 -5.74
N GLN A 103 10.01 -11.97 -6.76
CA GLN A 103 11.22 -11.95 -7.57
C GLN A 103 10.86 -12.03 -9.05
N ILE A 104 11.41 -11.13 -9.86
CA ILE A 104 11.30 -11.14 -11.31
C ILE A 104 12.48 -11.90 -11.87
N THR A 105 12.20 -12.86 -12.75
CA THR A 105 13.19 -13.72 -13.35
C THR A 105 12.97 -13.88 -14.84
N ASP A 106 14.04 -14.15 -15.59
CA ASP A 106 13.91 -14.70 -16.94
C ASP A 106 13.54 -16.21 -16.90
N THR A 107 13.46 -16.83 -18.08
CA THR A 107 13.18 -18.28 -18.20
C THR A 107 14.30 -19.17 -17.68
N LEU A 108 15.49 -18.63 -17.43
CA LEU A 108 16.64 -19.30 -16.83
C LEU A 108 16.72 -19.04 -15.30
N GLN A 109 15.67 -18.46 -14.72
CA GLN A 109 15.58 -18.09 -13.30
C GLN A 109 16.63 -17.05 -12.85
N ARG A 110 17.20 -16.27 -13.76
CA ARG A 110 18.10 -15.17 -13.41
C ARG A 110 17.29 -13.96 -13.01
N GLY A 111 17.63 -13.35 -11.87
CA GLY A 111 16.99 -12.14 -11.38
C GLY A 111 17.10 -10.98 -12.37
N LEU A 112 16.02 -10.23 -12.55
CA LEU A 112 15.98 -9.09 -13.46
C LEU A 112 15.88 -7.77 -12.68
N PRO A 113 16.96 -6.96 -12.65
CA PRO A 113 17.00 -5.73 -11.87
C PRO A 113 16.33 -4.55 -12.58
N GLU A 114 15.93 -3.55 -11.79
CA GLU A 114 15.39 -2.25 -12.23
C GLU A 114 14.07 -2.29 -13.01
N TYR A 115 13.41 -3.45 -13.05
CA TYR A 115 12.06 -3.57 -13.60
C TYR A 115 11.07 -2.88 -12.66
N LEU A 116 10.20 -2.07 -13.25
CA LEU A 116 9.06 -1.50 -12.54
C LEU A 116 7.94 -2.54 -12.49
N VAL A 117 7.45 -2.82 -11.29
CA VAL A 117 6.33 -3.71 -11.01
C VAL A 117 5.17 -2.86 -10.53
N LEU A 118 4.04 -2.97 -11.21
CA LEU A 118 2.77 -2.43 -10.74
C LEU A 118 1.91 -3.59 -10.24
N VAL A 119 1.29 -3.41 -9.07
CA VAL A 119 0.22 -4.30 -8.58
C VAL A 119 -1.08 -3.53 -8.61
N SER A 120 -2.11 -4.14 -9.20
CA SER A 120 -3.44 -3.55 -9.31
C SER A 120 -4.50 -4.54 -8.85
N GLU A 121 -5.60 -4.00 -8.32
CA GLU A 121 -6.84 -4.73 -8.14
C GLU A 121 -7.50 -4.93 -9.50
N TYR A 122 -7.97 -6.14 -9.76
CA TYR A 122 -8.67 -6.52 -10.96
C TYR A 122 -10.14 -6.81 -10.64
N ASP A 123 -10.99 -5.82 -10.89
CA ASP A 123 -12.44 -5.99 -10.88
C ASP A 123 -12.97 -6.13 -12.32
N LEU A 124 -14.19 -6.64 -12.46
CA LEU A 124 -14.83 -6.78 -13.79
C LEU A 124 -14.98 -5.44 -14.52
N ASP A 125 -15.17 -4.36 -13.76
CA ASP A 125 -15.48 -3.03 -14.30
C ASP A 125 -14.28 -2.08 -14.31
N ALA A 126 -13.24 -2.36 -13.53
CA ALA A 126 -12.08 -1.48 -13.39
C ALA A 126 -10.80 -2.21 -12.99
N ILE A 127 -9.67 -1.65 -13.41
CA ILE A 127 -8.35 -1.99 -12.86
C ILE A 127 -7.87 -0.80 -12.03
N THR A 128 -7.66 -1.02 -10.74
CA THR A 128 -7.24 0.03 -9.81
C THR A 128 -5.80 -0.21 -9.37
N GLN A 129 -4.88 0.67 -9.77
CA GLN A 129 -3.49 0.57 -9.34
C GLN A 129 -3.39 0.74 -7.81
N ILE A 130 -2.80 -0.25 -7.15
CA ILE A 130 -2.63 -0.28 -5.68
C ILE A 130 -1.26 0.29 -5.32
N ALA A 131 -0.20 -0.23 -5.94
CA ALA A 131 1.17 0.12 -5.59
C ALA A 131 2.14 -0.12 -6.75
N GLU A 132 3.32 0.51 -6.64
CA GLU A 132 4.44 0.32 -7.56
C GLU A 132 5.75 0.08 -6.78
N SER A 133 6.65 -0.71 -7.36
CA SER A 133 7.94 -1.05 -6.78
C SER A 133 8.95 -1.35 -7.89
N ARG A 134 10.24 -1.14 -7.61
CA ARG A 134 11.32 -1.50 -8.55
C ARG A 134 12.09 -2.70 -8.02
N SER A 135 12.41 -3.64 -8.90
CA SER A 135 13.21 -4.79 -8.53
C SER A 135 14.66 -4.38 -8.27
N ASN A 136 15.27 -4.96 -7.23
CA ASN A 136 16.65 -4.74 -6.87
C ASN A 136 17.63 -5.55 -7.76
N ALA A 137 18.93 -5.51 -7.44
CA ALA A 137 19.99 -6.22 -8.17
C ALA A 137 19.73 -7.73 -8.38
N ASP A 138 19.02 -8.39 -7.46
CA ASP A 138 18.67 -9.82 -7.54
C ASP A 138 17.28 -10.06 -8.16
N GLY A 139 16.66 -9.00 -8.69
CA GLY A 139 15.30 -9.02 -9.24
C GLY A 139 14.19 -9.06 -8.17
N ARG A 140 14.50 -8.84 -6.89
CA ARG A 140 13.51 -8.90 -5.81
C ARG A 140 12.79 -7.57 -5.63
N PHE A 141 11.50 -7.64 -5.29
CA PHE A 141 10.67 -6.48 -4.96
C PHE A 141 9.77 -6.79 -3.77
N GLU A 142 9.25 -5.74 -3.14
CA GLU A 142 8.29 -5.84 -2.05
C GLU A 142 7.22 -4.75 -2.18
N PHE A 143 5.99 -5.11 -1.82
CA PHE A 143 4.87 -4.21 -1.64
C PHE A 143 4.33 -4.32 -0.22
N THR A 144 3.89 -3.21 0.32
CA THR A 144 3.04 -3.18 1.52
C THR A 144 1.92 -2.18 1.30
N PHE A 145 0.68 -2.63 1.44
CA PHE A 145 -0.50 -1.77 1.24
C PHE A 145 -1.61 -2.13 2.21
N VAL A 146 -2.54 -1.20 2.43
CA VAL A 146 -3.74 -1.45 3.24
C VAL A 146 -4.90 -1.73 2.28
N TYR A 147 -5.52 -2.89 2.39
CA TYR A 147 -6.70 -3.23 1.58
C TYR A 147 -7.95 -2.60 2.21
N SER A 148 -8.09 -1.29 1.97
CA SER A 148 -9.14 -0.44 2.52
C SER A 148 -10.52 -0.68 1.88
N GLU A 149 -11.59 -0.18 2.50
CA GLU A 149 -12.95 -0.22 1.94
C GLU A 149 -13.06 0.42 0.56
N ARG A 150 -12.19 1.38 0.20
CA ARG A 150 -12.17 1.96 -1.15
C ARG A 150 -11.68 0.98 -2.22
N LEU A 151 -10.86 0.01 -1.84
CA LEU A 151 -10.38 -1.08 -2.72
C LEU A 151 -11.30 -2.31 -2.66
N ARG A 152 -12.21 -2.35 -1.69
CA ARG A 152 -13.29 -3.35 -1.61
C ARG A 152 -14.48 -2.72 -2.29
N ASP A 153 -14.61 -2.89 -3.61
CA ASP A 153 -15.82 -2.43 -4.29
C ASP A 153 -17.07 -2.99 -3.58
N GLN A 154 -18.22 -2.33 -3.72
CA GLN A 154 -19.42 -2.52 -2.89
C GLN A 154 -19.98 -3.96 -2.89
N ASP A 155 -19.49 -4.83 -3.78
CA ASP A 155 -19.86 -6.23 -3.92
C ASP A 155 -18.96 -7.18 -3.13
N ARG A 156 -19.34 -7.38 -1.86
CA ARG A 156 -18.95 -8.49 -0.95
C ARG A 156 -17.50 -8.44 -0.40
N PRO A 157 -17.27 -8.99 0.81
CA PRO A 157 -15.93 -9.04 1.40
C PRO A 157 -15.17 -10.24 0.84
N THR A 158 -14.62 -10.11 -0.37
CA THR A 158 -13.62 -11.04 -0.90
C THR A 158 -12.21 -10.48 -0.73
N ALA A 159 -11.23 -11.37 -0.77
CA ALA A 159 -9.84 -10.94 -0.89
C ALA A 159 -9.62 -10.30 -2.29
N PRO A 160 -8.62 -9.41 -2.43
CA PRO A 160 -8.28 -8.80 -3.70
C PRO A 160 -7.92 -9.83 -4.77
N ASP A 161 -8.37 -9.57 -5.99
CA ASP A 161 -7.97 -10.24 -7.21
C ASP A 161 -6.82 -9.43 -7.84
N LEU A 162 -5.59 -9.94 -7.72
CA LEU A 162 -4.40 -9.16 -8.07
C LEU A 162 -3.92 -9.42 -9.49
N ILE A 163 -3.64 -8.34 -10.22
CA ILE A 163 -2.91 -8.38 -11.50
C ILE A 163 -1.58 -7.62 -11.38
N PHE A 164 -0.57 -8.14 -12.08
CA PHE A 164 0.75 -7.53 -12.14
C PHE A 164 1.06 -7.05 -13.56
N SER A 165 1.61 -5.84 -13.66
CA SER A 165 2.19 -5.31 -14.89
C SER A 165 3.67 -5.04 -14.67
N LEU A 166 4.49 -5.36 -15.67
CA LEU A 166 5.94 -5.17 -15.61
C LEU A 166 6.37 -4.20 -16.70
N PHE A 167 7.29 -3.31 -16.37
CA PHE A 167 7.99 -2.47 -17.34
C PHE A 167 9.49 -2.68 -17.18
N ASP A 168 10.19 -2.81 -18.30
CA ASP A 168 11.63 -2.93 -18.32
C ASP A 168 12.31 -1.61 -17.85
N PRO A 169 13.63 -1.58 -17.66
CA PRO A 169 14.34 -0.37 -17.25
C PRO A 169 14.22 0.81 -18.23
N ASN A 170 13.82 0.56 -19.48
CA ASN A 170 13.59 1.60 -20.49
C ASN A 170 12.13 2.11 -20.48
N GLY A 171 11.28 1.55 -19.61
CA GLY A 171 9.85 1.88 -19.52
C GLY A 171 8.97 1.15 -20.54
N ALA A 172 9.49 0.14 -21.24
CA ALA A 172 8.70 -0.67 -22.16
C ALA A 172 7.97 -1.78 -21.39
N GLU A 173 6.67 -1.94 -21.65
CA GLU A 173 5.89 -3.00 -21.01
C GLU A 173 6.43 -4.39 -21.39
N THR A 174 6.63 -5.23 -20.37
CA THR A 174 7.16 -6.58 -20.51
C THR A 174 6.09 -7.60 -20.22
N LYS A 175 5.91 -8.53 -21.16
CA LYS A 175 4.92 -9.58 -21.05
C LYS A 175 5.31 -10.63 -20.00
N ILE A 176 4.42 -10.83 -19.04
CA ILE A 176 4.54 -11.90 -18.05
C ILE A 176 4.22 -13.25 -18.69
N SER A 177 5.15 -14.19 -18.58
CA SER A 177 4.98 -15.55 -19.08
C SER A 177 4.30 -16.46 -18.06
N ALA A 178 4.69 -16.35 -16.79
CA ALA A 178 4.11 -17.11 -15.69
C ALA A 178 4.27 -16.36 -14.36
N ILE A 179 3.34 -16.62 -13.43
CA ILE A 179 3.47 -16.23 -12.03
C ILE A 179 3.41 -17.52 -11.21
N PHE A 180 4.33 -17.66 -10.26
CA PHE A 180 4.38 -18.77 -9.33
C PHE A 180 4.12 -18.25 -7.92
N LEU A 181 3.22 -18.90 -7.19
CA LEU A 181 3.08 -18.74 -5.75
C LEU A 181 4.14 -19.61 -5.06
N ILE A 182 4.77 -19.07 -4.03
CA ILE A 182 5.79 -19.76 -3.24
C ILE A 182 5.24 -19.98 -1.83
N ASP A 183 4.97 -21.23 -1.48
CA ASP A 183 4.62 -21.64 -0.12
C ASP A 183 5.56 -22.75 0.35
N ASN A 184 6.14 -22.59 1.53
CA ASN A 184 7.09 -23.56 2.12
C ASN A 184 8.17 -24.06 1.14
N GLN A 185 8.73 -23.14 0.34
CA GLN A 185 9.73 -23.40 -0.72
C GLN A 185 9.22 -24.24 -1.92
N GLN A 186 7.92 -24.53 -1.98
CA GLN A 186 7.29 -25.13 -3.16
C GLN A 186 6.67 -24.05 -4.03
N GLU A 187 6.80 -24.21 -5.35
CA GLU A 187 6.22 -23.32 -6.33
C GLU A 187 4.96 -23.94 -6.95
N SER A 188 3.87 -23.17 -6.99
CA SER A 188 2.66 -23.52 -7.73
C SER A 188 2.35 -22.46 -8.78
N ASN A 189 2.10 -22.88 -10.01
CA ASN A 189 1.76 -21.97 -11.10
C ASN A 189 0.38 -21.34 -10.88
N VAL A 190 0.29 -20.03 -11.11
CA VAL A 190 -0.99 -19.30 -11.15
C VAL A 190 -1.56 -19.42 -12.57
N PRO A 191 -2.77 -19.99 -12.73
CA PRO A 191 -3.37 -20.16 -14.04
C PRO A 191 -3.76 -18.81 -14.66
N ARG A 192 -3.80 -18.76 -16.00
CA ARG A 192 -4.42 -17.66 -16.73
C ARG A 192 -5.95 -17.77 -16.65
N LEU A 193 -6.66 -16.66 -16.78
CA LEU A 193 -8.13 -16.66 -16.82
C LEU A 193 -8.71 -17.40 -18.04
N ALA A 194 -7.92 -17.55 -19.11
CA ALA A 194 -8.29 -18.30 -20.30
C ALA A 194 -7.06 -18.97 -20.92
N ASP A 195 -7.31 -19.99 -21.76
CA ASP A 195 -6.31 -20.72 -22.53
C ASP A 195 -5.78 -19.89 -23.73
N SER A 196 -5.29 -18.69 -23.43
CA SER A 196 -4.66 -17.77 -24.38
C SER A 196 -3.41 -17.17 -23.78
N ASN A 197 -2.35 -17.07 -24.58
CA ASN A 197 -1.12 -16.40 -24.16
C ASN A 197 -1.30 -14.89 -23.96
N GLU A 198 -2.39 -14.30 -24.46
CA GLU A 198 -2.76 -12.91 -24.22
C GLU A 198 -3.69 -12.73 -23.01
N ALA A 199 -4.24 -13.81 -22.45
CA ALA A 199 -5.10 -13.71 -21.28
C ALA A 199 -4.30 -13.27 -20.06
N PRO A 200 -4.83 -12.35 -19.23
CA PRO A 200 -4.16 -11.93 -18.02
C PRO A 200 -4.00 -13.10 -17.04
N ILE A 201 -2.91 -13.04 -16.27
CA ILE A 201 -2.74 -13.88 -15.09
C ILE A 201 -3.28 -13.09 -13.92
N VAL A 202 -4.39 -13.53 -13.35
CA VAL A 202 -5.04 -12.90 -12.21
C VAL A 202 -4.93 -13.82 -11.01
N LEU A 203 -4.40 -13.28 -9.92
CA LEU A 203 -4.24 -13.96 -8.65
C LEU A 203 -5.53 -13.78 -7.85
N MET A 204 -6.49 -14.67 -8.13
CA MET A 204 -7.83 -14.57 -7.53
C MET A 204 -7.81 -14.85 -6.03
N ASN A 205 -8.54 -14.04 -5.26
CA ASN A 205 -8.65 -14.13 -3.81
C ASN A 205 -7.28 -14.29 -3.14
N ALA A 206 -6.37 -13.37 -3.43
CA ALA A 206 -4.99 -13.42 -2.97
C ALA A 206 -4.90 -13.56 -1.44
N SER A 207 -3.82 -14.15 -0.93
CA SER A 207 -3.54 -14.18 0.50
C SER A 207 -2.92 -12.86 0.98
N GLN A 208 -3.14 -12.49 2.24
CA GLN A 208 -2.59 -11.25 2.81
C GLN A 208 -1.05 -11.19 2.78
N ASN A 209 -0.40 -12.35 2.91
CA ASN A 209 1.04 -12.50 2.76
C ASN A 209 1.31 -13.37 1.53
N LEU A 210 1.87 -12.75 0.49
CA LEU A 210 2.20 -13.42 -0.76
C LEU A 210 3.71 -13.48 -0.93
N LYS A 211 4.19 -14.65 -1.35
CA LYS A 211 5.52 -14.81 -1.92
C LYS A 211 5.34 -15.30 -3.34
N ILE A 212 5.90 -14.57 -4.30
CA ILE A 212 5.73 -14.87 -5.72
C ILE A 212 7.03 -14.86 -6.49
N ARG A 213 7.07 -15.59 -7.59
CA ARG A 213 8.07 -15.40 -8.64
C ARG A 213 7.37 -15.10 -9.95
N ILE A 214 7.75 -14.00 -10.58
CA ILE A 214 7.25 -13.60 -11.89
C ILE A 214 8.30 -13.97 -12.92
N SER A 215 7.92 -14.75 -13.94
CA SER A 215 8.80 -15.11 -15.04
C SER A 215 8.43 -14.35 -16.30
N VAL A 216 9.41 -13.74 -16.93
CA VAL A 216 9.25 -13.04 -18.21
C VAL A 216 9.99 -13.76 -19.33
N ALA A 217 9.39 -13.78 -20.51
CA ALA A 217 10.05 -14.24 -21.72
C ALA A 217 10.75 -13.03 -22.34
N LEU A 218 12.07 -12.97 -22.18
CA LEU A 218 12.87 -11.94 -22.84
C LEU A 218 12.91 -12.25 -24.35
N SER A 219 12.32 -11.37 -25.15
CA SER A 219 12.32 -11.47 -26.62
C SER A 219 13.72 -11.43 -27.23
N GLN A 220 14.71 -10.93 -26.49
CA GLN A 220 16.13 -10.97 -26.84
C GLN A 220 16.91 -11.41 -25.61
N ARG A 221 17.67 -12.51 -25.73
CA ARG A 221 18.58 -12.95 -24.68
C ARG A 221 19.60 -11.82 -24.44
N PRO A 222 19.80 -11.33 -23.20
CA PRO A 222 20.89 -10.40 -22.92
C PRO A 222 22.20 -11.07 -23.35
N ILE A 223 22.99 -10.35 -24.15
CA ILE A 223 24.30 -10.80 -24.63
C ILE A 223 25.11 -11.18 -23.39
N THR A 224 25.55 -12.43 -23.34
CA THR A 224 26.39 -12.92 -22.24
C THR A 224 27.72 -12.16 -22.21
N GLU A 225 28.38 -12.06 -21.05
CA GLU A 225 29.73 -11.47 -20.99
C GLU A 225 30.70 -12.14 -21.98
N PHE A 226 30.51 -13.43 -22.26
CA PHE A 226 31.25 -14.15 -23.28
C PHE A 226 30.93 -13.64 -24.69
N GLU A 227 29.66 -13.48 -25.05
CA GLU A 227 29.26 -12.96 -26.36
C GLU A 227 29.68 -11.48 -26.54
N ASP A 228 29.65 -10.66 -25.48
CA ASP A 228 30.18 -9.28 -25.49
C ASP A 228 31.70 -9.28 -25.65
N LEU A 229 32.41 -10.17 -24.96
CA LEU A 229 33.85 -10.37 -25.13
C LEU A 229 34.18 -10.80 -26.56
N ILE A 230 33.46 -11.77 -27.14
CA ILE A 230 33.64 -12.21 -28.52
C ILE A 230 33.37 -11.06 -29.50
N ALA A 231 32.30 -10.29 -29.30
CA ALA A 231 32.00 -9.12 -30.13
C ALA A 231 33.13 -8.07 -30.10
N ARG A 232 33.72 -7.82 -28.93
CA ARG A 232 34.87 -6.91 -28.76
C ARG A 232 36.16 -7.46 -29.36
N LEU A 233 36.34 -8.78 -29.41
CA LEU A 233 37.52 -9.43 -29.97
C LEU A 233 37.41 -9.65 -31.50
N THR A 234 36.20 -9.61 -32.05
CA THR A 234 35.93 -9.83 -33.49
C THR A 234 36.77 -8.93 -34.41
N PRO A 235 36.97 -7.62 -34.15
CA PRO A 235 37.81 -6.76 -34.99
C PRO A 235 39.29 -7.18 -35.02
N PHE A 236 39.76 -7.92 -34.02
CA PHE A 236 41.15 -8.33 -33.88
C PHE A 236 41.42 -9.76 -34.37
N MET A 237 40.37 -10.57 -34.51
CA MET A 237 40.47 -11.96 -34.97
C MET A 237 40.51 -12.11 -36.50
N GLY A 238 40.23 -11.04 -37.26
CA GLY A 238 40.24 -11.04 -38.74
C GLY A 238 41.55 -10.57 -39.40
N GLN A 239 42.64 -10.39 -38.64
CA GLN A 239 43.94 -9.90 -39.15
C GLN A 239 45.09 -10.92 -39.04
N MET A 240 44.80 -12.22 -39.07
CA MET A 240 45.79 -13.29 -39.28
C MET A 240 45.46 -14.09 -40.53
#